data_AF-A0A0Q8R4J5-F1
#
_entry.id   AF-A0A0Q8R4J5-F1
#
_cell.length_a   1.000
_cell.length_b   1.000
_cell.length_c   1.000
_cell.angle_alpha   90.00
_cell.angle_beta   90.00
_cell.angle_gamma   90.00
#
_symmetry.space_group_name_H-M   'P 1'
#
loop_
_entity.id
_entity.type
_entity.pdbx_description
1 polymer ?
#
loop_
_entity_poly.entity_id
_entity_poly.type
_entity_poly.pdbx_seq_one_letter_code
_entity_poly.pdbx_strand_id
1 'polypeptide(L)'
;MHFRHGAGDRAPSSEARLKAFDAIFVPGQKDIERAVAQGLDRKRLSAIGYVKMDYLQALPAGPRLFDNHRPTVLYNPHFDPALSSIGIARDVIARFREQERYNLVFAPHVRAFENLDRAARAQWLELAVPGHIAVDLDSPRLFDMTYSRSADLYLGDMSSQLYEFIATPRPVAFINAHDVSWQDDPRYAGWHLGEVASGADDVLAAVDRAFERHSGMIQRQTEAVAFAFGRYDGAIKRASHLLLHTLKAL
;
A
#
# COMPACT_ATOMS: atom_id res chain seq x y z
N MET A 1 -3.69 17.68 -19.41
CA MET A 1 -3.66 17.67 -17.93
C MET A 1 -3.66 16.24 -17.40
N HIS A 2 -3.04 15.95 -16.26
CA HIS A 2 -2.96 14.60 -15.67
C HIS A 2 -3.11 14.64 -14.13
N PHE A 3 -3.84 13.68 -13.56
CA PHE A 3 -3.90 13.43 -12.11
C PHE A 3 -3.22 12.11 -11.79
N ARG A 4 -2.25 12.15 -10.87
CA ARG A 4 -1.55 10.96 -10.40
C ARG A 4 -2.42 10.14 -9.44
N HIS A 5 -2.28 8.81 -9.49
CA HIS A 5 -3.17 7.87 -8.81
C HIS A 5 -2.51 6.99 -7.73
N GLY A 6 -1.23 7.19 -7.38
CA GLY A 6 -0.57 6.40 -6.34
C GLY A 6 0.63 7.12 -5.71
N ALA A 7 1.03 6.67 -4.52
CA ALA A 7 2.12 7.24 -3.73
C ALA A 7 3.23 6.24 -3.38
N GLY A 8 3.41 5.20 -4.22
CA GLY A 8 4.52 4.27 -4.05
C GLY A 8 5.89 4.93 -4.24
N ASP A 9 6.91 4.36 -3.61
CA ASP A 9 8.29 4.89 -3.62
C ASP A 9 9.01 4.63 -4.93
N ARG A 10 8.61 3.60 -5.68
CA ARG A 10 9.18 3.29 -6.99
C ARG A 10 8.68 4.26 -8.06
N ALA A 11 9.59 4.73 -8.91
CA ALA A 11 9.30 5.42 -10.16
C ALA A 11 8.97 4.40 -11.27
N PRO A 12 7.70 4.14 -11.62
CA PRO A 12 7.39 3.25 -12.73
C PRO A 12 7.78 3.90 -14.06
N SER A 13 8.13 3.07 -15.05
CA SER A 13 8.44 3.53 -16.42
C SER A 13 7.30 4.34 -17.06
N SER A 14 6.06 4.16 -16.59
CA SER A 14 4.91 4.96 -17.02
C SER A 14 5.03 6.45 -16.70
N GLU A 15 5.90 6.85 -15.76
CA GLU A 15 6.16 8.25 -15.43
C GLU A 15 6.75 9.05 -16.59
N ALA A 16 7.41 8.39 -17.56
CA ALA A 16 7.88 9.07 -18.77
C ALA A 16 6.73 9.77 -19.54
N ARG A 17 5.51 9.25 -19.44
CA ARG A 17 4.32 9.83 -20.08
C ARG A 17 3.92 11.17 -19.46
N LEU A 18 4.39 11.50 -18.25
CA LEU A 18 4.09 12.78 -17.60
C LEU A 18 4.58 13.97 -18.45
N LYS A 19 5.64 13.80 -19.25
CA LYS A 19 6.17 14.83 -20.15
C LYS A 19 5.16 15.29 -21.22
N ALA A 20 4.16 14.47 -21.52
CA ALA A 20 3.12 14.78 -22.51
C ALA A 20 2.02 15.72 -21.99
N PHE A 21 2.05 16.12 -20.71
CA PHE A 21 1.02 16.96 -20.11
C PHE A 21 1.55 18.34 -19.71
N ASP A 22 0.74 19.36 -19.94
CA ASP A 22 1.05 20.76 -19.61
C ASP A 22 0.83 21.09 -18.13
N ALA A 23 -0.10 20.38 -17.47
CA ALA A 23 -0.38 20.49 -16.05
C ALA A 23 -0.60 19.11 -15.42
N ILE A 24 0.06 18.89 -14.30
CA ILE A 24 0.15 17.60 -13.61
C ILE A 24 -0.14 17.83 -12.13
N PHE A 25 -1.21 17.21 -11.67
CA PHE A 25 -1.66 17.28 -10.28
C PHE A 25 -1.18 16.04 -9.55
N VAL A 26 -0.47 16.26 -8.45
CA VAL A 26 0.16 15.21 -7.67
C VAL A 26 -0.35 15.23 -6.22
N PRO A 27 -0.33 14.07 -5.53
CA PRO A 27 -0.74 13.98 -4.13
C PRO A 27 0.02 14.95 -3.22
N GLY A 28 1.35 14.90 -3.23
CA GLY A 28 2.17 15.68 -2.29
C GLY A 28 3.56 15.99 -2.82
N GLN A 29 4.40 16.53 -1.93
CA GLN A 29 5.72 17.03 -2.26
C GLN A 29 6.67 15.92 -2.73
N LYS A 30 6.51 14.69 -2.21
CA LYS A 30 7.27 13.50 -2.66
C LYS A 30 7.24 13.31 -4.17
N ASP A 31 6.05 13.43 -4.77
CA ASP A 31 5.87 13.27 -6.22
C ASP A 31 6.45 14.45 -7.02
N ILE A 32 6.42 15.65 -6.45
CA ILE A 32 7.03 16.83 -7.07
C ILE A 32 8.54 16.62 -7.18
N GLU A 33 9.20 16.27 -6.07
CA GLU A 33 10.65 16.09 -6.01
C GLU A 33 11.11 15.00 -6.96
N ARG A 34 10.41 13.85 -6.97
CA ARG A 34 10.67 12.77 -7.91
C ARG A 34 10.54 13.22 -9.36
N ALA A 35 9.46 13.90 -9.71
CA ALA A 35 9.23 14.34 -11.09
C ALA A 35 10.29 15.36 -11.55
N VAL A 36 10.67 16.31 -10.69
CA VAL A 36 11.73 17.29 -10.98
C VAL A 36 13.08 16.60 -11.17
N ALA A 37 13.42 15.62 -10.33
CA ALA A 37 14.65 14.83 -10.47
C ALA A 37 14.71 14.04 -11.80
N GLN A 38 13.56 13.71 -12.38
CA GLN A 38 13.44 13.08 -13.71
C GLN A 38 13.39 14.09 -14.88
N GLY A 39 13.63 15.36 -14.60
CA GLY A 39 13.70 16.44 -15.60
C GLY A 39 12.34 17.02 -15.98
N LEU A 40 11.30 16.87 -15.15
CA LEU A 40 10.03 17.54 -15.36
C LEU A 40 10.08 18.98 -14.84
N ASP A 41 9.52 19.93 -15.60
CA ASP A 41 9.45 21.32 -15.19
C ASP A 41 8.53 21.48 -13.96
N ARG A 42 9.10 22.00 -12.86
CA ARG A 42 8.39 22.27 -11.61
C ARG A 42 7.13 23.12 -11.82
N LYS A 43 7.11 24.01 -12.80
CA LYS A 43 5.95 24.87 -13.10
C LYS A 43 4.72 24.10 -13.58
N ARG A 44 4.92 22.90 -14.14
CA ARG A 44 3.83 22.02 -14.59
C ARG A 44 3.23 21.19 -13.45
N LEU A 45 3.88 21.15 -12.29
CA LEU A 45 3.52 20.30 -11.17
C LEU A 45 2.75 21.09 -10.11
N SER A 46 1.68 20.50 -9.58
CA SER A 46 0.92 21.08 -8.47
C SER A 46 0.51 20.01 -7.46
N ALA A 47 0.93 20.18 -6.21
CA ALA A 47 0.46 19.33 -5.11
C ALA A 47 -0.96 19.77 -4.71
N ILE A 48 -1.90 18.83 -4.74
CA ILE A 48 -3.33 19.10 -4.49
C ILE A 48 -3.86 18.41 -3.23
N GLY A 49 -3.07 17.49 -2.65
CA GLY A 49 -3.55 16.53 -1.67
C GLY A 49 -4.03 15.24 -2.33
N TYR A 50 -4.01 14.13 -1.60
CA TYR A 50 -4.50 12.86 -2.14
C TYR A 50 -6.03 12.79 -2.15
N VAL A 51 -6.61 12.99 -3.34
CA VAL A 51 -8.08 13.03 -3.58
C VAL A 51 -8.79 11.78 -3.05
N LYS A 52 -8.16 10.61 -3.18
CA LYS A 52 -8.70 9.36 -2.65
C LYS A 52 -8.83 9.37 -1.13
N MET A 53 -7.83 9.89 -0.40
CA MET A 53 -7.94 10.00 1.07
C MET A 53 -9.05 10.97 1.48
N ASP A 54 -9.19 12.11 0.80
CA ASP A 54 -10.27 13.08 1.07
C ASP A 54 -11.65 12.43 0.95
N TYR A 55 -11.85 11.61 -0.09
CA TYR A 55 -13.07 10.84 -0.26
C TYR A 55 -13.26 9.77 0.85
N LEU A 56 -12.20 9.01 1.16
CA LEU A 56 -12.29 7.90 2.11
C LEU A 56 -12.56 8.35 3.55
N GLN A 57 -12.19 9.57 3.93
CA GLN A 57 -12.52 10.14 5.24
C GLN A 57 -14.01 10.37 5.44
N ALA A 58 -14.75 10.63 4.36
CA ALA A 58 -16.20 10.83 4.42
C ALA A 58 -16.97 9.51 4.52
N LEU A 59 -16.30 8.36 4.35
CA LEU A 59 -16.93 7.05 4.42
C LEU A 59 -16.96 6.53 5.87
N PRO A 60 -18.00 5.75 6.25
CA PRO A 60 -18.03 5.09 7.55
C PRO A 60 -16.85 4.13 7.69
N ALA A 61 -16.45 3.83 8.93
CA ALA A 61 -15.35 2.92 9.23
C ALA A 61 -15.45 1.60 8.44
N GLY A 62 -14.29 0.98 8.17
CA GLY A 62 -14.23 -0.27 7.42
C GLY A 62 -15.05 -1.39 8.11
N PRO A 63 -15.57 -2.36 7.33
CA PRO A 63 -16.35 -3.45 7.90
C PRO A 63 -15.46 -4.36 8.76
N ARG A 64 -16.06 -5.05 9.73
CA ARG A 64 -15.37 -6.13 10.46
C ARG A 64 -15.09 -7.29 9.50
N LEU A 65 -13.85 -7.78 9.48
CA LEU A 65 -13.42 -8.84 8.54
C LEU A 65 -13.65 -10.26 9.08
N PHE A 66 -13.60 -10.43 10.40
CA PHE A 66 -13.76 -11.73 11.08
C PHE A 66 -14.66 -11.58 12.31
N ASP A 67 -15.46 -12.60 12.60
CA ASP A 67 -16.32 -12.63 13.79
C ASP A 67 -15.59 -13.13 15.05
N ASN A 68 -14.40 -12.60 15.30
CA ASN A 68 -13.65 -12.81 16.54
C ASN A 68 -12.87 -11.53 16.92
N HIS A 69 -12.10 -11.56 18.01
CA HIS A 69 -11.36 -10.41 18.53
C HIS A 69 -9.86 -10.40 18.18
N ARG A 70 -9.41 -11.31 17.32
CA ARG A 70 -7.99 -11.39 16.92
C ARG A 70 -7.65 -10.23 15.98
N PRO A 71 -6.52 -9.53 16.18
CA PRO A 71 -6.06 -8.54 15.22
C PRO A 71 -5.89 -9.17 13.83
N THR A 72 -6.26 -8.42 12.81
CA THR A 72 -6.23 -8.87 11.42
C THR A 72 -5.00 -8.32 10.70
N VAL A 73 -4.19 -9.22 10.17
CA VAL A 73 -3.06 -8.91 9.29
C VAL A 73 -3.53 -8.94 7.84
N LEU A 74 -3.34 -7.84 7.12
CA LEU A 74 -3.51 -7.78 5.66
C LEU A 74 -2.19 -8.14 4.99
N TYR A 75 -2.11 -9.30 4.36
CA TYR A 75 -0.98 -9.69 3.52
C TYR A 75 -1.25 -9.33 2.06
N ASN A 76 -0.57 -8.28 1.58
CA ASN A 76 -0.77 -7.67 0.26
C ASN A 76 0.54 -7.65 -0.55
N PRO A 77 0.99 -8.80 -1.08
CA PRO A 77 2.20 -8.83 -1.89
C PRO A 77 2.00 -8.18 -3.27
N HIS A 78 3.08 -7.63 -3.80
CA HIS A 78 3.14 -6.96 -5.10
C HIS A 78 3.05 -7.96 -6.27
N PHE A 79 2.68 -7.49 -7.47
CA PHE A 79 2.51 -8.35 -8.65
C PHE A 79 3.80 -8.61 -9.44
N ASP A 80 4.83 -7.80 -9.22
CA ASP A 80 6.12 -7.88 -9.92
C ASP A 80 6.96 -9.01 -9.28
N PRO A 81 7.23 -10.12 -9.98
CA PRO A 81 7.89 -11.28 -9.39
C PRO A 81 9.28 -10.98 -8.80
N ALA A 82 9.99 -9.99 -9.33
CA ALA A 82 11.31 -9.59 -8.83
C ALA A 82 11.26 -8.86 -7.48
N LEU A 83 10.07 -8.43 -7.05
CA LEU A 83 9.85 -7.70 -5.80
C LEU A 83 8.90 -8.44 -4.86
N SER A 84 8.12 -9.37 -5.41
CA SER A 84 6.97 -9.97 -4.73
C SER A 84 7.38 -11.03 -3.73
N SER A 85 6.69 -11.08 -2.59
CA SER A 85 6.77 -12.20 -1.64
C SER A 85 5.79 -13.34 -1.95
N ILE A 86 5.08 -13.30 -3.11
CA ILE A 86 4.16 -14.38 -3.53
C ILE A 86 4.87 -15.74 -3.59
N GLY A 87 6.14 -15.77 -3.98
CA GLY A 87 6.93 -17.00 -4.08
C GLY A 87 6.98 -17.81 -2.77
N ILE A 88 6.90 -17.13 -1.62
CA ILE A 88 6.88 -17.75 -0.28
C ILE A 88 5.53 -17.60 0.42
N ALA A 89 4.50 -17.09 -0.26
CA ALA A 89 3.22 -16.76 0.38
C ALA A 89 2.51 -17.98 0.96
N ARG A 90 2.68 -19.17 0.38
CA ARG A 90 2.13 -20.42 0.96
C ARG A 90 2.75 -20.74 2.31
N ASP A 91 4.05 -20.54 2.47
CA ASP A 91 4.75 -20.77 3.73
C ASP A 91 4.36 -19.73 4.78
N VAL A 92 4.24 -18.47 4.37
CA VAL A 92 3.71 -17.40 5.23
C VAL A 92 2.30 -17.76 5.72
N ILE A 93 1.40 -18.15 4.82
CA ILE A 93 0.04 -18.57 5.18
C ILE A 93 0.09 -19.80 6.11
N ALA A 94 0.99 -20.75 5.89
CA ALA A 94 1.18 -21.90 6.76
C ALA A 94 1.57 -21.50 8.19
N ARG A 95 2.51 -20.56 8.36
CA ARG A 95 2.85 -20.01 9.69
C ARG A 95 1.64 -19.37 10.37
N PHE A 96 0.81 -18.62 9.62
CA PHE A 96 -0.43 -18.06 10.17
C PHE A 96 -1.46 -19.13 10.54
N ARG A 97 -1.48 -20.30 9.89
CA ARG A 97 -2.36 -21.43 10.26
C ARG A 97 -1.96 -22.10 11.57
N GLU A 98 -0.67 -22.05 11.92
CA GLU A 98 -0.09 -22.74 13.08
C GLU A 98 -0.25 -21.94 14.40
N GLN A 99 -0.91 -20.78 14.37
CA GLN A 99 -1.04 -19.87 15.51
C GLN A 99 -2.48 -19.37 15.70
N GLU A 100 -2.81 -18.89 16.90
CA GLU A 100 -4.16 -18.41 17.25
C GLU A 100 -4.23 -16.91 17.62
N ARG A 101 -3.14 -16.18 17.50
CA ARG A 101 -3.02 -14.75 17.89
C ARG A 101 -3.63 -13.80 16.85
N TYR A 102 -3.51 -14.12 15.57
CA TYR A 102 -3.86 -13.23 14.45
C TYR A 102 -4.80 -13.89 13.45
N ASN A 103 -5.72 -13.10 12.89
CA ASN A 103 -6.35 -13.45 11.61
C ASN A 103 -5.47 -13.00 10.45
N LEU A 104 -5.59 -13.67 9.30
CA LEU A 104 -4.90 -13.29 8.06
C LEU A 104 -5.91 -13.04 6.94
N VAL A 105 -5.75 -11.93 6.23
CA VAL A 105 -6.32 -11.77 4.89
C VAL A 105 -5.17 -11.80 3.88
N PHE A 106 -5.12 -12.84 3.06
CA PHE A 106 -4.30 -12.85 1.86
C PHE A 106 -5.06 -12.17 0.72
N ALA A 107 -4.64 -10.95 0.39
CA ALA A 107 -5.24 -10.12 -0.65
C ALA A 107 -4.12 -9.50 -1.50
N PRO A 108 -3.51 -10.29 -2.41
CA PRO A 108 -2.44 -9.83 -3.28
C PRO A 108 -2.92 -8.71 -4.21
N HIS A 109 -1.97 -7.95 -4.77
CA HIS A 109 -2.30 -6.97 -5.79
C HIS A 109 -3.11 -7.62 -6.93
N VAL A 110 -4.19 -7.00 -7.41
CA VAL A 110 -5.16 -7.63 -8.34
C VAL A 110 -4.50 -8.24 -9.61
N ARG A 111 -3.47 -7.58 -10.13
CA ARG A 111 -2.70 -8.05 -11.30
C ARG A 111 -1.89 -9.33 -11.06
N ALA A 112 -1.60 -9.67 -9.81
CA ALA A 112 -0.77 -10.82 -9.49
C ALA A 112 -1.47 -12.16 -9.83
N PHE A 113 -2.80 -12.17 -9.81
CA PHE A 113 -3.61 -13.38 -10.01
C PHE A 113 -4.60 -13.26 -11.18
N GLU A 114 -4.47 -12.22 -12.01
CA GLU A 114 -5.41 -11.90 -13.11
C GLU A 114 -5.42 -12.97 -14.22
N ASN A 115 -4.31 -13.69 -14.40
CA ASN A 115 -4.13 -14.71 -15.45
C ASN A 115 -4.07 -16.15 -14.92
N LEU A 116 -4.42 -16.40 -13.64
CA LEU A 116 -4.47 -17.77 -13.14
C LEU A 116 -5.58 -18.56 -13.81
N ASP A 117 -5.27 -19.80 -14.20
CA ASP A 117 -6.29 -20.76 -14.59
C ASP A 117 -7.16 -21.16 -13.38
N ARG A 118 -8.26 -21.85 -13.67
CA ARG A 118 -9.24 -22.27 -12.66
C ARG A 118 -8.64 -23.20 -11.60
N ALA A 119 -7.75 -24.12 -11.99
CA ALA A 119 -7.19 -25.12 -11.09
C ALA A 119 -6.18 -24.47 -10.13
N ALA A 120 -5.27 -23.65 -10.66
CA ALA A 120 -4.34 -22.87 -9.86
C ALA A 120 -5.07 -21.93 -8.89
N ARG A 121 -6.13 -21.25 -9.36
CA ARG A 121 -6.98 -20.40 -8.51
C ARG A 121 -7.62 -21.21 -7.37
N ALA A 122 -8.18 -22.39 -7.65
CA ALA A 122 -8.77 -23.24 -6.62
C ALA A 122 -7.74 -23.63 -5.53
N GLN A 123 -6.52 -23.99 -5.92
CA GLN A 123 -5.44 -24.33 -4.98
C GLN A 123 -5.00 -23.19 -4.05
N TRP A 124 -5.26 -21.93 -4.42
CA TRP A 124 -5.02 -20.79 -3.55
C TRP A 124 -6.20 -20.54 -2.62
N LEU A 125 -7.43 -20.66 -3.12
CA LEU A 125 -8.65 -20.52 -2.32
C LEU A 125 -8.75 -21.61 -1.23
N GLU A 126 -8.23 -22.81 -1.48
CA GLU A 126 -8.13 -23.90 -0.50
C GLU A 126 -7.24 -23.58 0.71
N LEU A 127 -6.41 -22.53 0.66
CA LEU A 127 -5.62 -22.09 1.80
C LEU A 127 -6.43 -21.33 2.86
N ALA A 128 -7.67 -20.95 2.55
CA ALA A 128 -8.55 -20.28 3.49
C ALA A 128 -8.91 -21.21 4.66
N VAL A 129 -9.02 -20.61 5.85
CA VAL A 129 -9.44 -21.29 7.08
C VAL A 129 -10.61 -20.50 7.67
N PRO A 130 -11.83 -21.06 7.71
CA PRO A 130 -13.00 -20.35 8.21
C PRO A 130 -12.77 -19.70 9.57
N GLY A 131 -13.03 -18.40 9.66
CA GLY A 131 -12.86 -17.62 10.89
C GLY A 131 -11.41 -17.25 11.23
N HIS A 132 -10.41 -17.63 10.43
CA HIS A 132 -8.99 -17.41 10.73
C HIS A 132 -8.19 -16.85 9.55
N ILE A 133 -8.35 -17.42 8.36
CA ILE A 133 -7.64 -17.02 7.14
C ILE A 133 -8.64 -16.81 6.01
N ALA A 134 -8.67 -15.61 5.45
CA ALA A 134 -9.40 -15.30 4.23
C ALA A 134 -8.41 -15.17 3.06
N VAL A 135 -8.77 -15.72 1.91
CA VAL A 135 -8.03 -15.60 0.66
C VAL A 135 -8.94 -14.91 -0.35
N ASP A 136 -8.54 -13.73 -0.83
CA ASP A 136 -9.27 -12.99 -1.86
C ASP A 136 -8.36 -12.73 -3.06
N LEU A 137 -8.80 -13.16 -4.24
CA LEU A 137 -8.01 -13.13 -5.48
C LEU A 137 -8.72 -12.40 -6.63
N ASP A 138 -9.96 -11.95 -6.44
CA ASP A 138 -10.75 -11.30 -7.50
C ASP A 138 -11.90 -10.41 -7.01
N SER A 139 -12.18 -10.32 -5.71
CA SER A 139 -13.31 -9.55 -5.25
C SER A 139 -13.09 -8.04 -5.40
N PRO A 140 -14.19 -7.25 -5.44
CA PRO A 140 -14.09 -5.79 -5.41
C PRO A 140 -13.29 -5.19 -4.25
N ARG A 141 -13.16 -5.95 -3.15
CA ARG A 141 -12.46 -5.51 -1.94
C ARG A 141 -10.95 -5.32 -2.14
N LEU A 142 -10.40 -5.89 -3.20
CA LEU A 142 -9.01 -5.70 -3.60
C LEU A 142 -8.71 -4.25 -4.06
N PHE A 143 -9.72 -3.47 -4.45
CA PHE A 143 -9.54 -2.10 -4.94
C PHE A 143 -10.29 -1.01 -4.14
N ASP A 144 -11.36 -1.36 -3.44
CA ASP A 144 -12.23 -0.39 -2.74
C ASP A 144 -11.72 0.04 -1.35
N MET A 145 -10.50 -0.39 -0.99
CA MET A 145 -9.83 -0.14 0.29
C MET A 145 -10.41 -0.88 1.49
N THR A 146 -11.39 -1.78 1.32
CA THR A 146 -12.00 -2.56 2.41
C THR A 146 -10.95 -3.16 3.34
N TYR A 147 -9.98 -3.91 2.80
CA TYR A 147 -8.97 -4.55 3.65
C TYR A 147 -8.05 -3.54 4.34
N SER A 148 -7.57 -2.55 3.61
CA SER A 148 -6.68 -1.53 4.18
C SER A 148 -7.35 -0.66 5.25
N ARG A 149 -8.69 -0.52 5.23
CA ARG A 149 -9.46 0.26 6.22
C ARG A 149 -9.84 -0.57 7.44
N SER A 150 -9.80 -1.89 7.34
CA SER A 150 -10.28 -2.80 8.38
C SER A 150 -9.19 -3.63 9.05
N ALA A 151 -8.02 -3.76 8.43
CA ALA A 151 -6.90 -4.49 9.02
C ALA A 151 -6.16 -3.66 10.08
N ASP A 152 -5.62 -4.36 11.07
CA ASP A 152 -4.87 -3.80 12.20
C ASP A 152 -3.38 -3.68 11.88
N LEU A 153 -2.86 -4.56 11.01
CA LEU A 153 -1.46 -4.54 10.55
C LEU A 153 -1.37 -4.82 9.05
N TYR A 154 -0.48 -4.10 8.38
CA TYR A 154 -0.11 -4.34 6.99
C TYR A 154 1.13 -5.22 6.91
N LEU A 155 1.05 -6.32 6.16
CA LEU A 155 2.16 -7.19 5.79
C LEU A 155 2.34 -7.12 4.27
N GLY A 156 3.50 -6.70 3.80
CA GLY A 156 3.74 -6.62 2.36
C GLY A 156 5.19 -6.73 1.97
N ASP A 157 5.48 -6.26 0.77
CA ASP A 157 6.81 -6.19 0.17
C ASP A 157 7.05 -4.76 -0.35
N MET A 158 6.77 -4.48 -1.62
CA MET A 158 6.95 -3.20 -2.31
C MET A 158 5.63 -2.67 -2.89
N SER A 159 4.61 -2.47 -2.04
CA SER A 159 3.31 -1.97 -2.50
C SER A 159 3.12 -0.48 -2.23
N SER A 160 2.56 0.24 -3.20
CA SER A 160 2.13 1.63 -3.00
C SER A 160 0.96 1.77 -2.02
N GLN A 161 0.24 0.68 -1.74
CA GLN A 161 -0.89 0.67 -0.82
C GLN A 161 -0.45 0.89 0.64
N LEU A 162 0.85 0.73 0.94
CA LEU A 162 1.44 1.07 2.24
C LEU A 162 1.00 2.45 2.72
N TYR A 163 1.24 3.50 1.94
CA TYR A 163 0.97 4.89 2.35
C TYR A 163 -0.51 5.13 2.60
N GLU A 164 -1.38 4.47 1.84
CA GLU A 164 -2.82 4.56 2.05
C GLU A 164 -3.25 3.85 3.33
N PHE A 165 -2.60 2.72 3.67
CA PHE A 165 -2.80 2.03 4.94
C PHE A 165 -2.32 2.89 6.12
N ILE A 166 -1.10 3.43 6.08
CA ILE A 166 -0.57 4.24 7.19
C ILE A 166 -1.06 5.70 7.20
N ALA A 167 -2.01 6.07 6.32
CA ALA A 167 -2.63 7.40 6.34
C ALA A 167 -3.15 7.76 7.74
N THR A 168 -3.64 6.75 8.47
CA THR A 168 -3.65 6.74 9.92
C THR A 168 -2.53 5.82 10.40
N PRO A 169 -1.57 6.29 11.22
CA PRO A 169 -0.43 5.48 11.67
C PRO A 169 -0.90 4.16 12.29
N ARG A 170 -0.38 3.05 11.77
CA ARG A 170 -0.72 1.67 12.17
C ARG A 170 0.50 0.74 12.06
N PRO A 171 0.54 -0.37 12.80
CA PRO A 171 1.60 -1.36 12.68
C PRO A 171 1.82 -1.84 11.24
N VAL A 172 3.08 -1.99 10.85
CA VAL A 172 3.48 -2.46 9.52
C VAL A 172 4.64 -3.44 9.65
N ALA A 173 4.56 -4.52 8.87
CA ALA A 173 5.67 -5.44 8.65
C ALA A 173 5.89 -5.67 7.13
N PHE A 174 7.10 -6.04 6.77
CA PHE A 174 7.49 -6.38 5.40
C PHE A 174 8.19 -7.74 5.33
N ILE A 175 8.23 -8.33 4.14
CA ILE A 175 8.93 -9.59 3.88
C ILE A 175 10.05 -9.35 2.87
N ASN A 176 11.29 -9.57 3.30
CA ASN A 176 12.45 -9.58 2.40
C ASN A 176 12.59 -10.94 1.71
N ALA A 177 11.67 -11.25 0.80
CA ALA A 177 11.64 -12.55 0.11
C ALA A 177 12.83 -12.78 -0.85
N HIS A 178 13.60 -11.74 -1.16
CA HIS A 178 14.68 -11.76 -2.16
C HIS A 178 16.06 -11.46 -1.58
N ASP A 179 16.18 -11.42 -0.24
CA ASP A 179 17.43 -11.13 0.48
C ASP A 179 18.15 -9.86 -0.01
N VAL A 180 17.38 -8.79 -0.26
CA VAL A 180 17.94 -7.53 -0.75
C VAL A 180 18.57 -6.72 0.37
N SER A 181 19.67 -6.01 0.07
CA SER A 181 20.28 -5.01 0.95
C SER A 181 19.51 -3.69 0.86
N TRP A 182 18.45 -3.56 1.64
CA TRP A 182 17.43 -2.51 1.50
C TRP A 182 17.69 -1.25 2.33
N GLN A 183 18.56 -1.33 3.34
CA GLN A 183 18.69 -0.32 4.39
C GLN A 183 19.08 1.07 3.83
N ASP A 184 20.01 1.10 2.88
CA ASP A 184 20.48 2.33 2.24
C ASP A 184 19.89 2.55 0.84
N ASP A 185 18.94 1.70 0.42
CA ASP A 185 18.32 1.78 -0.89
C ASP A 185 17.01 2.60 -0.84
N PRO A 186 16.95 3.76 -1.51
CA PRO A 186 15.77 4.64 -1.47
C PRO A 186 14.50 3.99 -2.05
N ARG A 187 14.63 2.92 -2.85
CA ARG A 187 13.48 2.15 -3.34
C ARG A 187 12.71 1.47 -2.20
N TYR A 188 13.39 1.23 -1.08
CA TYR A 188 12.86 0.58 0.12
C TYR A 188 12.60 1.56 1.26
N ALA A 189 12.45 2.86 0.97
CA ALA A 189 12.15 3.87 1.98
C ALA A 189 10.96 3.50 2.87
N GLY A 190 9.90 2.91 2.29
CA GLY A 190 8.75 2.41 3.04
C GLY A 190 9.07 1.33 4.10
N TRP A 191 10.14 0.54 3.93
CA TRP A 191 10.52 -0.50 4.90
C TRP A 191 11.00 0.09 6.23
N HIS A 192 11.50 1.32 6.23
CA HIS A 192 11.87 2.04 7.45
C HIS A 192 10.67 2.51 8.29
N LEU A 193 9.44 2.27 7.81
CA LEU A 193 8.18 2.62 8.49
C LEU A 193 7.56 1.44 9.26
N GLY A 194 8.26 0.31 9.32
CA GLY A 194 7.79 -0.91 9.97
C GLY A 194 8.93 -1.88 10.25
N GLU A 195 8.57 -3.10 10.61
CA GLU A 195 9.52 -4.20 10.83
C GLU A 195 9.73 -5.00 9.54
N VAL A 196 10.91 -5.61 9.36
CA VAL A 196 11.22 -6.41 8.17
C VAL A 196 11.56 -7.83 8.59
N ALA A 197 10.81 -8.79 8.07
CA ALA A 197 11.08 -10.21 8.20
C ALA A 197 12.09 -10.65 7.12
N SER A 198 13.02 -11.53 7.48
CA SER A 198 13.99 -12.08 6.52
C SER A 198 13.40 -13.19 5.62
N GLY A 199 12.18 -13.64 5.90
CA GLY A 199 11.51 -14.72 5.19
C GLY A 199 10.27 -15.21 5.92
N ALA A 200 9.71 -16.34 5.47
CA ALA A 200 8.48 -16.89 6.04
C ALA A 200 8.63 -17.28 7.52
N ASP A 201 9.76 -17.85 7.93
CA ASP A 201 9.93 -18.35 9.29
C ASP A 201 10.07 -17.25 10.36
N ASP A 202 10.49 -16.04 9.97
CA ASP A 202 10.56 -14.86 10.87
C ASP A 202 9.28 -13.98 10.78
N VAL A 203 8.33 -14.31 9.91
CA VAL A 203 7.20 -13.42 9.61
C VAL A 203 6.33 -13.12 10.84
N LEU A 204 6.06 -14.13 11.68
CA LEU A 204 5.26 -13.95 12.88
C LEU A 204 6.00 -13.13 13.94
N ALA A 205 7.31 -13.32 14.07
CA ALA A 205 8.12 -12.54 14.99
C ALA A 205 8.22 -11.08 14.54
N ALA A 206 8.31 -10.80 13.23
CA ALA A 206 8.25 -9.44 12.70
C ALA A 206 6.90 -8.78 12.95
N VAL A 207 5.79 -9.53 12.80
CA VAL A 207 4.44 -9.06 13.13
C VAL A 207 4.30 -8.73 14.61
N ASP A 208 4.82 -9.58 15.50
CA ASP A 208 4.83 -9.34 16.94
C ASP A 208 5.58 -8.04 17.28
N ARG A 209 6.79 -7.88 16.74
CA ARG A 209 7.62 -6.67 16.91
C ARG A 209 6.92 -5.43 16.37
N ALA A 210 6.22 -5.54 15.24
CA ALA A 210 5.54 -4.41 14.62
C ALA A 210 4.40 -3.88 15.50
N PHE A 211 3.64 -4.76 16.17
CA PHE A 211 2.67 -4.34 17.17
C PHE A 211 3.32 -3.74 18.41
N GLU A 212 4.35 -4.40 18.96
CA GLU A 212 5.04 -3.97 20.18
C GLU A 212 5.69 -2.58 20.04
N ARG A 213 6.31 -2.31 18.87
CA ARG A 213 7.15 -1.13 18.64
C ARG A 213 6.46 -0.02 17.85
N HIS A 214 5.17 -0.17 17.53
CA HIS A 214 4.45 0.78 16.67
C HIS A 214 4.50 2.21 17.20
N SER A 215 4.45 2.40 18.52
CA SER A 215 4.54 3.73 19.15
C SER A 215 5.77 4.53 18.70
N GLY A 216 6.92 3.86 18.51
CA GLY A 216 8.15 4.46 17.98
C GLY A 216 8.12 4.77 16.48
N MET A 217 7.14 4.24 15.73
CA MET A 217 6.97 4.44 14.30
C MET A 217 5.93 5.52 13.96
N ILE A 218 5.05 5.91 14.90
CA ILE A 218 3.95 6.85 14.66
C ILE A 218 4.45 8.16 14.03
N GLN A 219 5.50 8.76 14.59
CA GLN A 219 6.04 10.02 14.07
C GLN A 219 6.56 9.84 12.64
N ARG A 220 7.37 8.81 12.38
CA ARG A 220 7.94 8.53 11.05
C ARG A 220 6.85 8.27 10.01
N GLN A 221 5.83 7.48 10.36
CA GLN A 221 4.69 7.21 9.49
C GLN A 221 3.93 8.51 9.18
N THR A 222 3.70 9.36 10.18
CA THR A 222 3.00 10.64 10.03
C THR A 222 3.76 11.59 9.09
N GLU A 223 5.08 11.72 9.28
CA GLU A 223 5.95 12.54 8.42
C GLU A 223 5.99 11.99 6.99
N ALA A 224 6.11 10.67 6.83
CA ALA A 224 6.14 10.02 5.52
C ALA A 224 4.82 10.20 4.75
N VAL A 225 3.67 10.12 5.44
CA VAL A 225 2.34 10.39 4.87
C VAL A 225 2.18 11.87 4.52
N ALA A 226 2.59 12.79 5.39
CA ALA A 226 2.56 14.22 5.11
C ALA A 226 3.42 14.58 3.90
N PHE A 227 4.59 13.96 3.75
CA PHE A 227 5.45 14.14 2.59
C PHE A 227 4.83 13.55 1.32
N ALA A 228 4.23 12.35 1.41
CA ALA A 228 3.62 11.64 0.29
C ALA A 228 2.34 12.32 -0.22
N PHE A 229 1.45 12.74 0.68
CA PHE A 229 0.11 13.21 0.34
C PHE A 229 -0.14 14.69 0.64
N GLY A 230 0.75 15.37 1.36
CA GLY A 230 0.45 16.68 1.91
C GLY A 230 -0.79 16.68 2.80
N ARG A 231 -1.41 17.85 2.97
CA ARG A 231 -2.76 17.94 3.53
C ARG A 231 -3.75 17.45 2.48
N TYR A 232 -4.47 16.36 2.77
CA TYR A 232 -5.50 15.82 1.88
C TYR A 232 -6.92 16.30 2.20
N ASP A 233 -7.18 16.93 3.35
CA ASP A 233 -8.54 17.40 3.69
C ASP A 233 -8.98 18.49 2.71
N GLY A 234 -10.11 18.30 2.03
CA GLY A 234 -10.57 19.18 0.95
C GLY A 234 -9.71 19.12 -0.32
N ALA A 235 -8.94 18.05 -0.53
CA ALA A 235 -8.15 17.84 -1.75
C ALA A 235 -9.04 17.80 -3.00
N ILE A 236 -10.25 17.21 -2.93
CA ILE A 236 -11.22 17.21 -4.02
C ILE A 236 -11.55 18.65 -4.43
N LYS A 237 -11.89 19.50 -3.46
CA LYS A 237 -12.22 20.91 -3.73
C LYS A 237 -11.02 21.69 -4.27
N ARG A 238 -9.83 21.51 -3.69
CA ARG A 238 -8.58 22.12 -4.19
C ARG A 238 -8.29 21.71 -5.63
N ALA A 239 -8.35 20.41 -5.90
CA ALA A 239 -8.16 19.83 -7.22
C ALA A 239 -9.14 20.43 -8.24
N SER A 240 -10.43 20.50 -7.92
CA SER A 240 -11.45 21.09 -8.79
C SER A 240 -11.20 22.56 -9.08
N HIS A 241 -10.87 23.36 -8.06
CA HIS A 241 -10.54 24.78 -8.26
C HIS A 241 -9.33 24.98 -9.16
N LEU A 242 -8.27 24.21 -8.93
CA LEU A 242 -7.04 24.33 -9.70
C LEU A 242 -7.22 23.84 -11.15
N LEU A 243 -8.01 22.79 -11.35
CA LEU A 243 -8.40 22.33 -12.68
C LEU A 243 -9.15 23.42 -13.46
N LEU A 244 -10.16 24.05 -12.84
CA LEU A 244 -10.91 25.15 -13.46
C LEU A 244 -10.02 26.36 -13.77
N HIS A 245 -9.11 26.72 -12.86
CA HIS A 245 -8.16 27.80 -13.09
C HIS A 245 -7.22 27.48 -14.27
N THR A 246 -6.71 26.26 -14.33
CA THR A 246 -5.82 25.80 -15.42
C THR A 246 -6.54 25.83 -16.76
N LEU A 247 -7.78 25.35 -16.81
CA LEU A 247 -8.59 25.36 -18.04
C LEU A 247 -8.91 26.76 -18.56
N LYS A 248 -9.04 27.75 -17.67
CA LYS A 248 -9.28 29.16 -18.06
C LYS A 248 -8.02 29.87 -18.56
N ALA A 249 -6.84 29.34 -18.24
CA ALA A 249 -5.55 29.91 -18.63
C ALA A 249 -4.99 29.29 -19.94
N LEU A 250 -5.65 28.26 -20.47
CA LEU A 250 -5.41 27.66 -21.79
C LEU A 250 -6.28 28.36 -22.84
#